data_AF-A0A847I7V0-F1
#
_entry.id   AF-A0A847I7V0-F1
#
_cell.length_a   1.000
_cell.length_b   1.000
_cell.length_c   1.000
_cell.angle_alpha   90.00
_cell.angle_beta   90.00
_cell.angle_gamma   90.00
#
_symmetry.space_group_name_H-M   'P 1'
#
loop_
_entity.id
_entity.type
_entity.pdbx_description
1 polymer ?
#
loop_
_entity_poly.entity_id
_entity_poly.type
_entity_poly.pdbx_seq_one_letter_code
_entity_poly.pdbx_strand_id
1 'polypeptide(L)'
;MERSLGATFFLIASVAFAIAFGSWWLNHSVFSPDRTTDSAVAMLDDPDIRRELIALIAPLAAPHLDTNSADLAARLETQVFPLRAGAAEMAPILERAHQIIIGDSDDPLMITGSQLIPIVRDQRAADVAEFKVPIEEIGTLATFKSASRWMVPIAAGLGLILVALGLFTRPERREVINALGELLVAMAVGVVLFGWAIPVHLFTAVDNQTWTKAIPNLAMRTLPVTIGTAIVLSIGGALLMLTSRSGGNRRQWSTPLATARYRGGDNPGWS
;
A
#
# COMPACT_ATOMS: atom_id res chain seq x y z
N MET A 1 -34.98 -1.24 -0.22
CA MET A 1 -34.41 -0.71 1.05
C MET A 1 -33.88 0.67 0.74
N GLU A 2 -34.62 1.71 1.11
CA GLU A 2 -34.13 3.09 0.99
C GLU A 2 -33.10 3.31 2.09
N ARG A 3 -31.92 3.85 1.73
CA ARG A 3 -30.89 4.22 2.70
C ARG A 3 -31.25 5.56 3.33
N SER A 4 -31.04 5.69 4.64
CA SER A 4 -31.14 6.98 5.29
C SER A 4 -30.06 7.93 4.77
N LEU A 5 -30.34 9.22 4.87
CA LEU A 5 -29.40 10.27 4.44
C LEU A 5 -28.09 10.18 5.25
N GLY A 6 -28.17 9.89 6.56
CA GLY A 6 -27.02 9.63 7.41
C GLY A 6 -26.19 8.42 6.95
N ALA A 7 -26.84 7.29 6.64
CA ALA A 7 -26.17 6.11 6.11
C ALA A 7 -25.43 6.40 4.79
N THR A 8 -25.98 7.27 3.96
CA THR A 8 -25.35 7.68 2.70
C THR A 8 -24.07 8.49 2.95
N PHE A 9 -24.09 9.45 3.87
CA PHE A 9 -22.90 10.20 4.23
C PHE A 9 -21.79 9.31 4.80
N PHE A 10 -22.14 8.35 5.66
CA PHE A 10 -21.15 7.41 6.18
C PHE A 10 -20.53 6.50 5.12
N LEU A 11 -21.30 6.10 4.11
CA LEU A 11 -20.75 5.33 3.00
C LEU A 11 -19.76 6.15 2.18
N ILE A 12 -20.10 7.40 1.84
CA ILE A 12 -19.19 8.27 1.10
C ILE A 12 -17.94 8.56 1.94
N ALA A 13 -18.10 8.76 3.25
CA ALA A 13 -16.97 8.90 4.17
C ALA A 13 -16.07 7.66 4.17
N SER A 14 -16.67 6.45 4.16
CA SER A 14 -15.94 5.19 4.08
C SER A 14 -15.06 5.11 2.83
N VAL A 15 -15.59 5.53 1.68
CA VAL A 15 -14.82 5.59 0.43
C VAL A 15 -13.69 6.63 0.54
N ALA A 16 -13.96 7.81 1.08
CA ALA A 16 -12.94 8.85 1.26
C ALA A 16 -11.80 8.38 2.18
N PHE A 17 -12.12 7.73 3.31
CA PHE A 17 -11.11 7.15 4.20
C PHE A 17 -10.37 5.97 3.56
N ALA A 18 -11.02 5.15 2.74
CA ALA A 18 -10.36 4.10 1.99
C ALA A 18 -9.33 4.66 1.01
N ILE A 19 -9.65 5.76 0.31
CA ILE A 19 -8.71 6.47 -0.57
C ILE A 19 -7.56 7.06 0.25
N ALA A 20 -7.85 7.72 1.37
CA ALA A 20 -6.82 8.30 2.24
C ALA A 20 -5.87 7.23 2.77
N PHE A 21 -6.41 6.14 3.31
CA PHE A 21 -5.62 5.05 3.87
C PHE A 21 -4.85 4.27 2.81
N GLY A 22 -5.47 3.99 1.65
CA GLY A 22 -4.79 3.37 0.52
C GLY A 22 -3.65 4.23 -0.01
N SER A 23 -3.88 5.54 -0.20
CA SER A 23 -2.84 6.48 -0.64
C SER A 23 -1.69 6.57 0.36
N TRP A 24 -2.00 6.59 1.66
CA TRP A 24 -1.01 6.55 2.73
C TRP A 24 -0.21 5.25 2.70
N TRP A 25 -0.88 4.10 2.51
CA TRP A 25 -0.24 2.80 2.40
C TRP A 25 0.74 2.76 1.24
N LEU A 26 0.32 3.17 0.04
CA LEU A 26 1.18 3.25 -1.15
C LEU A 26 2.41 4.13 -0.90
N ASN A 27 2.22 5.28 -0.26
CA ASN A 27 3.34 6.18 0.07
C ASN A 27 4.36 5.54 1.00
N HIS A 28 3.91 4.66 1.90
CA HIS A 28 4.77 4.01 2.88
C HIS A 28 5.39 2.70 2.37
N SER A 29 4.69 1.95 1.52
CA SER A 29 5.14 0.64 1.04
C SER A 29 5.97 0.73 -0.24
N VAL A 30 5.62 1.64 -1.14
CA VAL A 30 6.21 1.74 -2.48
C VAL A 30 6.99 3.02 -2.65
N PHE A 31 6.45 4.18 -2.27
CA PHE A 31 7.12 5.48 -2.48
C PHE A 31 7.94 5.98 -1.29
N SER A 32 8.40 5.05 -0.45
CA SER A 32 9.31 5.33 0.65
C SER A 32 10.66 4.66 0.36
N PRO A 33 11.62 5.39 -0.26
CA PRO A 33 12.98 4.90 -0.38
C PRO A 33 13.55 4.55 0.99
N ASP A 34 14.20 3.39 1.09
CA ASP A 34 14.89 2.96 2.29
C ASP A 34 16.22 2.28 1.93
N ARG A 35 17.15 2.23 2.90
CA ARG A 35 18.44 1.53 2.77
C ARG A 35 18.38 0.08 3.20
N THR A 36 17.19 -0.53 3.21
CA THR A 36 17.05 -1.90 3.71
C THR A 36 17.49 -2.91 2.67
N THR A 37 18.11 -4.00 3.13
CA THR A 37 18.46 -5.12 2.27
C THR A 37 17.23 -5.69 1.55
N ASP A 38 16.05 -5.66 2.17
CA ASP A 38 14.84 -6.20 1.53
C ASP A 38 14.36 -5.36 0.35
N SER A 39 14.45 -4.03 0.42
CA SER A 39 14.17 -3.17 -0.74
C SER A 39 15.17 -3.42 -1.85
N ALA A 40 16.46 -3.52 -1.51
CA ALA A 40 17.49 -3.79 -2.48
C ALA A 40 17.30 -5.16 -3.16
N VAL A 41 16.96 -6.20 -2.40
CA VAL A 41 16.63 -7.53 -2.94
C VAL A 41 15.43 -7.43 -3.89
N ALA A 42 14.36 -6.71 -3.50
CA ALA A 42 13.19 -6.56 -4.35
C ALA A 42 13.53 -5.84 -5.68
N MET A 43 14.31 -4.76 -5.63
CA MET A 43 14.71 -4.04 -6.85
C MET A 43 15.64 -4.88 -7.74
N LEU A 44 16.60 -5.60 -7.15
CA LEU A 44 17.52 -6.48 -7.88
C LEU A 44 16.90 -7.80 -8.32
N ASP A 45 15.67 -8.13 -7.91
CA ASP A 45 14.95 -9.32 -8.40
C ASP A 45 14.65 -9.18 -9.91
N ASP A 46 14.50 -7.94 -10.39
CA ASP A 46 14.33 -7.66 -11.82
C ASP A 46 15.64 -7.89 -12.60
N PRO A 47 15.65 -8.81 -13.59
CA PRO A 47 16.84 -9.13 -14.36
C PRO A 47 17.30 -7.98 -15.27
N ASP A 48 16.40 -7.11 -15.72
CA ASP A 48 16.77 -5.98 -16.58
C ASP A 48 17.49 -4.89 -15.79
N ILE A 49 17.04 -4.61 -14.55
CA ILE A 49 17.75 -3.70 -13.63
C ILE A 49 19.15 -4.25 -13.34
N ARG A 50 19.29 -5.54 -13.05
CA ARG A 50 20.62 -6.15 -12.83
C ARG A 50 21.51 -6.00 -14.07
N ARG A 51 21.01 -6.33 -15.26
CA ARG A 51 21.77 -6.22 -16.52
C ARG A 51 22.23 -4.79 -16.78
N GLU A 52 21.38 -3.80 -16.54
CA GLU A 52 21.72 -2.38 -16.73
C GLU A 52 22.86 -1.97 -15.80
N LEU A 53 22.77 -2.32 -14.50
CA LEU A 53 23.83 -2.05 -13.52
C LEU A 53 25.14 -2.76 -13.89
N ILE A 54 25.08 -4.01 -14.35
CA ILE A 54 26.25 -4.78 -14.78
C ILE A 54 26.89 -4.16 -16.02
N ALA A 55 26.09 -3.77 -17.00
CA ALA A 55 26.56 -3.14 -18.24
C ALA A 55 27.27 -1.79 -17.96
N LEU A 56 26.94 -1.13 -16.85
CA LEU A 56 27.63 0.08 -16.40
C LEU A 56 28.88 -0.23 -15.58
N ILE A 57 28.78 -1.10 -14.58
CA ILE A 57 29.87 -1.35 -13.62
C ILE A 57 31.00 -2.17 -14.25
N ALA A 58 30.68 -3.23 -15.00
CA ALA A 58 31.69 -4.19 -15.45
C ALA A 58 32.73 -3.57 -16.41
N PRO A 59 32.37 -2.75 -17.41
CA PRO A 59 33.36 -2.10 -18.28
C PRO A 59 34.25 -1.09 -17.56
N LEU A 60 33.72 -0.43 -16.52
CA LEU A 60 34.45 0.60 -15.76
C LEU A 60 35.40 -0.01 -14.72
N ALA A 61 34.97 -1.08 -14.05
CA ALA A 61 35.75 -1.70 -12.98
C ALA A 61 36.75 -2.75 -13.48
N ALA A 62 36.45 -3.50 -14.54
CA ALA A 62 37.30 -4.60 -14.99
C ALA A 62 38.76 -4.22 -15.29
N PRO A 63 39.07 -3.06 -15.91
CA PRO A 63 40.46 -2.64 -16.16
C PRO A 63 41.32 -2.49 -14.90
N HIS A 64 40.70 -2.25 -13.74
CA HIS A 64 41.38 -2.08 -12.46
C HIS A 64 41.55 -3.38 -11.67
N LEU A 65 40.91 -4.47 -12.12
CA LEU A 65 40.76 -5.71 -11.36
C LEU A 65 41.54 -6.89 -11.96
N ASP A 66 42.39 -6.62 -12.97
CA ASP A 66 43.09 -7.62 -13.78
C ASP A 66 42.15 -8.70 -14.35
N THR A 67 40.94 -8.28 -14.76
CA THR A 67 39.93 -9.16 -15.35
C THR A 67 39.34 -8.50 -16.60
N ASN A 68 38.61 -9.27 -17.41
CA ASN A 68 37.86 -8.71 -18.53
C ASN A 68 36.41 -8.39 -18.10
N SER A 69 35.76 -7.51 -18.86
CA SER A 69 34.39 -7.05 -18.54
C SER A 69 33.36 -8.18 -18.59
N ALA A 70 33.54 -9.20 -19.43
CA ALA A 70 32.62 -10.34 -19.54
C ALA A 70 32.66 -11.24 -18.29
N ASP A 71 33.86 -11.52 -17.78
CA ASP A 71 34.07 -12.33 -16.58
C ASP A 71 33.54 -11.61 -15.33
N LEU A 72 33.81 -10.31 -15.22
CA LEU A 72 33.26 -9.50 -14.14
C LEU A 72 31.73 -9.41 -14.23
N ALA A 73 31.17 -9.22 -15.42
CA ALA A 73 29.73 -9.21 -15.62
C ALA A 73 29.08 -10.53 -15.21
N ALA A 74 29.66 -11.67 -15.61
CA ALA A 74 29.17 -12.99 -15.22
C ALA A 74 29.23 -13.18 -13.69
N ARG A 75 30.30 -12.71 -13.03
CA ARG A 75 30.43 -12.75 -11.57
C ARG A 75 29.36 -11.91 -10.87
N LEU A 76 29.12 -10.69 -11.34
CA LEU A 76 28.10 -9.81 -10.77
C LEU A 76 26.69 -10.42 -10.91
N GLU A 77 26.37 -10.96 -12.10
CA GLU A 77 25.04 -11.54 -12.40
C GLU A 77 24.78 -12.83 -11.62
N THR A 78 25.80 -13.64 -11.35
CA THR A 78 25.60 -14.99 -10.77
C THR A 78 25.99 -15.11 -9.30
N GLN A 79 26.91 -14.27 -8.82
CA GLN A 79 27.52 -14.43 -7.49
C GLN A 79 27.38 -13.20 -6.58
N VAL A 80 26.91 -12.05 -7.09
CA VAL A 80 26.78 -10.84 -6.28
C VAL A 80 25.32 -10.38 -6.22
N PHE A 81 24.74 -9.94 -7.34
CA PHE A 81 23.41 -9.32 -7.34
C PHE A 81 22.25 -10.24 -6.95
N PRO A 82 22.25 -11.55 -7.28
CA PRO A 82 21.20 -12.45 -6.79
C PRO A 82 21.31 -12.75 -5.29
N LEU A 83 22.46 -12.48 -4.66
CA LEU A 83 22.66 -12.79 -3.25
C LEU A 83 22.21 -11.63 -2.38
N ARG A 84 21.53 -11.96 -1.28
CA ARG A 84 21.11 -10.99 -0.25
C ARG A 84 22.27 -10.15 0.28
N ALA A 85 23.47 -10.71 0.37
CA ALA A 85 24.67 -9.98 0.76
C ALA A 85 25.06 -8.90 -0.27
N GLY A 86 25.01 -9.21 -1.57
CA GLY A 86 25.27 -8.21 -2.61
C GLY A 86 24.20 -7.13 -2.66
N ALA A 87 22.93 -7.50 -2.45
CA ALA A 87 21.85 -6.53 -2.31
C ALA A 87 22.04 -5.59 -1.10
N ALA A 88 22.56 -6.08 0.02
CA ALA A 88 22.85 -5.23 1.17
C ALA A 88 23.88 -4.14 0.85
N GLU A 89 24.94 -4.49 0.12
CA GLU A 89 25.97 -3.52 -0.31
C GLU A 89 25.42 -2.52 -1.34
N MET A 90 24.49 -2.95 -2.19
CA MET A 90 23.81 -2.08 -3.17
C MET A 90 22.73 -1.20 -2.56
N ALA A 91 22.29 -1.44 -1.32
CA ALA A 91 21.13 -0.78 -0.75
C ALA A 91 21.22 0.76 -0.71
N PRO A 92 22.35 1.39 -0.38
CA PRO A 92 22.47 2.85 -0.44
C PRO A 92 22.40 3.42 -1.87
N ILE A 93 22.92 2.67 -2.85
CA ILE A 93 22.88 3.06 -4.27
C ILE A 93 21.45 2.97 -4.79
N LEU A 94 20.77 1.86 -4.47
CA LEU A 94 19.39 1.60 -4.90
C LEU A 94 18.37 2.49 -4.20
N GLU A 95 18.60 2.89 -2.95
CA GLU A 95 17.80 3.93 -2.28
C GLU A 95 17.84 5.23 -3.08
N ARG A 96 19.04 5.67 -3.49
CA ARG A 96 19.19 6.93 -4.23
C ARG A 96 18.65 6.83 -5.66
N ALA A 97 18.82 5.68 -6.31
CA ALA A 97 18.12 5.39 -7.56
C ALA A 97 16.59 5.49 -7.38
N HIS A 98 16.06 4.91 -6.29
CA HIS A 98 14.63 4.97 -5.98
C HIS A 98 14.15 6.41 -5.72
N GLN A 99 14.94 7.23 -5.03
CA GLN A 99 14.65 8.66 -4.84
C GLN A 99 14.54 9.42 -6.17
N ILE A 100 15.43 9.14 -7.12
CA ILE A 100 15.44 9.81 -8.44
C ILE A 100 14.23 9.39 -9.26
N ILE A 101 13.96 8.10 -9.40
CA ILE A 101 12.87 7.61 -10.28
C ILE A 101 11.49 8.07 -9.81
N ILE A 102 11.30 8.34 -8.52
CA ILE A 102 10.04 8.87 -7.96
C ILE A 102 10.04 10.41 -7.81
N GLY A 103 11.06 11.11 -8.27
CA GLY A 103 11.17 12.57 -8.18
C GLY A 103 11.25 13.09 -6.74
N ASP A 104 11.95 12.39 -5.85
CA ASP A 104 12.33 12.91 -4.51
C ASP A 104 13.70 13.60 -4.52
N SER A 105 14.52 13.34 -5.55
CA SER A 105 15.85 13.92 -5.73
C SER A 105 16.15 14.12 -7.21
N ASP A 106 16.61 15.31 -7.58
CA ASP A 106 17.07 15.63 -8.94
C ASP A 106 18.60 15.45 -9.10
N ASP A 107 19.29 15.19 -8.00
CA ASP A 107 20.73 14.97 -8.00
C ASP A 107 21.08 13.71 -8.82
N PRO A 108 22.10 13.78 -9.71
CA PRO A 108 22.54 12.61 -10.44
C PRO A 108 23.06 11.53 -9.47
N LEU A 109 22.77 10.26 -9.77
CA LEU A 109 23.36 9.15 -9.05
C LEU A 109 24.83 9.01 -9.45
N MET A 110 25.71 9.35 -8.52
CA MET A 110 27.15 9.17 -8.68
C MET A 110 27.59 7.95 -7.89
N ILE A 111 28.35 7.05 -8.54
CA ILE A 111 28.99 5.90 -7.89
C ILE A 111 30.49 6.16 -7.86
N THR A 112 31.05 6.14 -6.66
CA THR A 112 32.49 6.26 -6.42
C THR A 112 33.15 4.89 -6.39
N GLY A 113 34.46 4.82 -6.70
CA GLY A 113 35.24 3.58 -6.56
C GLY A 113 35.18 2.99 -5.14
N SER A 114 35.10 3.84 -4.10
CA SER A 114 34.96 3.39 -2.71
C SER A 114 33.68 2.59 -2.45
N GLN A 115 32.58 2.93 -3.13
CA GLN A 115 31.32 2.19 -3.04
C GLN A 115 31.36 0.88 -3.84
N LEU A 116 32.25 0.76 -4.83
CA LEU A 116 32.43 -0.46 -5.62
C LEU A 116 33.23 -1.55 -4.90
N ILE A 117 34.10 -1.19 -3.95
CA ILE A 117 34.92 -2.15 -3.18
C ILE A 117 34.08 -3.29 -2.59
N PRO A 118 33.01 -3.03 -1.81
CA PRO A 118 32.22 -4.10 -1.23
C PRO A 118 31.44 -4.93 -2.27
N ILE A 119 31.06 -4.32 -3.40
CA ILE A 119 30.28 -4.95 -4.46
C ILE A 119 31.15 -5.94 -5.25
N VAL A 120 32.33 -5.49 -5.69
CA VAL A 120 33.25 -6.30 -6.51
C VAL A 120 34.18 -7.16 -5.65
N ARG A 121 34.23 -6.87 -4.34
CA ARG A 121 35.05 -7.54 -3.32
C ARG A 121 36.54 -7.46 -3.61
N ASP A 122 37.00 -6.29 -4.05
CA ASP A 122 38.41 -6.02 -4.37
C ASP A 122 38.73 -4.55 -4.07
N GLN A 123 39.78 -4.29 -3.27
CA GLN A 123 40.22 -2.94 -2.95
C GLN A 123 40.66 -2.12 -4.16
N ARG A 124 41.09 -2.76 -5.25
CA ARG A 124 41.53 -2.06 -6.47
C ARG A 124 40.39 -1.32 -7.18
N ALA A 125 39.14 -1.65 -6.85
CA ALA A 125 37.98 -0.88 -7.30
C ALA A 125 37.96 0.57 -6.77
N ALA A 126 38.74 0.89 -5.72
CA ALA A 126 38.91 2.24 -5.21
C ALA A 126 39.45 3.22 -6.26
N ASP A 127 40.24 2.73 -7.22
CA ASP A 127 40.89 3.53 -8.26
C ASP A 127 39.95 3.86 -9.44
N VAL A 128 38.75 3.29 -9.45
CA VAL A 128 37.73 3.60 -10.46
C VAL A 128 37.24 5.03 -10.23
N ALA A 129 37.40 5.87 -11.26
CA ALA A 129 36.89 7.24 -11.23
C ALA A 129 35.38 7.25 -10.98
N GLU A 130 34.91 8.25 -10.25
CA GLU A 130 33.49 8.44 -10.01
C GLU A 130 32.73 8.59 -11.33
N PHE A 131 31.61 7.88 -11.47
CA PHE A 131 30.81 7.89 -12.68
C PHE A 131 29.33 8.10 -12.40
N LYS A 132 28.65 8.71 -13.35
CA LYS A 132 27.20 8.94 -13.31
C LYS A 132 26.45 7.70 -13.82
N VAL A 133 25.47 7.25 -13.06
CA VAL A 133 24.48 6.27 -13.52
C VAL A 133 23.37 7.04 -14.26
N PRO A 134 23.04 6.68 -15.52
CA PRO A 134 22.05 7.39 -16.34
C PRO A 134 20.61 7.03 -15.93
N ILE A 135 20.25 7.32 -14.68
CA ILE A 135 18.89 7.19 -14.17
C ILE A 135 18.25 8.57 -14.18
N GLU A 136 17.05 8.65 -14.75
CA GLU A 136 16.25 9.87 -14.80
C GLU A 136 14.94 9.70 -14.03
N GLU A 137 14.32 10.82 -13.71
CA GLU A 137 12.99 10.84 -13.10
C GLU A 137 11.96 10.19 -14.03
N ILE A 138 11.14 9.32 -13.46
CA ILE A 138 9.99 8.76 -14.17
C ILE A 138 8.79 9.62 -13.83
N GLY A 139 8.47 10.57 -14.73
CA GLY A 139 7.47 11.61 -14.48
C GLY A 139 6.08 11.07 -14.07
N THR A 140 5.72 9.86 -14.52
CA THR A 140 4.47 9.18 -14.09
C THR A 140 4.50 8.79 -12.62
N LEU A 141 5.61 8.24 -12.13
CA LEU A 141 5.81 7.89 -10.72
C LEU A 141 5.90 9.14 -9.83
N ALA A 142 6.64 10.15 -10.27
CA ALA A 142 6.77 11.41 -9.55
C ALA A 142 5.43 12.14 -9.41
N THR A 143 4.65 12.21 -10.50
CA THR A 143 3.30 12.77 -10.48
C THR A 143 2.40 11.98 -9.54
N PHE A 144 2.44 10.65 -9.60
CA PHE A 144 1.59 9.82 -8.75
C PHE A 144 1.95 9.95 -7.27
N LYS A 145 3.24 9.96 -6.92
CA LYS A 145 3.72 10.19 -5.55
C LYS A 145 3.30 11.56 -5.02
N SER A 146 3.39 12.59 -5.84
CA SER A 146 2.92 13.94 -5.48
C SER A 146 1.41 13.95 -5.25
N ALA A 147 0.64 13.36 -6.17
CA ALA A 147 -0.81 13.26 -6.07
C ALA A 147 -1.24 12.45 -4.83
N SER A 148 -0.67 11.28 -4.60
CA SER A 148 -1.00 10.41 -3.46
C SER A 148 -0.67 11.08 -2.12
N ARG A 149 0.42 11.87 -2.02
CA ARG A 149 0.73 12.68 -0.83
C ARG A 149 -0.38 13.67 -0.49
N TRP A 150 -0.98 14.33 -1.49
CA TRP A 150 -2.11 15.25 -1.29
C TRP A 150 -3.46 14.56 -1.13
N MET A 151 -3.65 13.39 -1.73
CA MET A 151 -4.88 12.60 -1.58
C MET A 151 -5.14 12.22 -0.12
N VAL A 152 -4.10 11.94 0.67
CA VAL A 152 -4.23 11.58 2.09
C VAL A 152 -4.96 12.66 2.89
N PRO A 153 -4.45 13.91 3.03
CA PRO A 153 -5.12 14.93 3.83
C PRO A 153 -6.45 15.37 3.24
N ILE A 154 -6.59 15.46 1.91
CA ILE A 154 -7.83 15.90 1.26
C ILE A 154 -8.94 14.87 1.49
N ALA A 155 -8.68 13.59 1.24
CA ALA A 155 -9.68 12.53 1.39
C ALA A 155 -10.00 12.27 2.87
N ALA A 156 -9.00 12.33 3.76
CA ALA A 156 -9.24 12.23 5.20
C ALA A 156 -10.10 13.41 5.72
N GLY A 157 -9.80 14.64 5.28
CA GLY A 157 -10.58 15.83 5.62
C GLY A 157 -12.03 15.74 5.13
N LEU A 158 -12.24 15.33 3.88
CA LEU A 158 -13.57 15.10 3.33
C LEU A 158 -14.33 14.00 4.09
N GLY A 159 -13.66 12.90 4.40
CA GLY A 159 -14.22 11.81 5.20
C GLY A 159 -14.69 12.29 6.59
N LEU A 160 -13.89 13.11 7.27
CA LEU A 160 -14.25 13.68 8.56
C LEU A 160 -15.47 14.61 8.48
N ILE A 161 -15.55 15.47 7.45
CA ILE A 161 -16.70 16.34 7.21
C ILE A 161 -17.96 15.50 7.01
N LEU A 162 -17.89 14.45 6.19
CA LEU A 162 -19.02 13.58 5.91
C LEU A 162 -19.44 12.76 7.14
N VAL A 163 -18.51 12.32 7.98
CA VAL A 163 -18.83 11.70 9.27
C VAL A 163 -19.57 12.68 10.17
N ALA A 164 -19.11 13.93 10.28
CA ALA A 164 -19.77 14.95 11.07
C ALA A 164 -21.20 15.19 10.57
N LEU A 165 -21.39 15.37 9.25
CA LEU A 165 -22.71 15.50 8.62
C LEU A 165 -23.59 14.28 8.91
N GLY A 166 -23.04 13.07 8.77
CA GLY A 166 -23.72 11.82 9.11
C GLY A 166 -24.21 11.81 10.56
N LEU A 167 -23.38 12.21 11.52
CA LEU A 167 -23.74 12.29 12.94
C LEU A 167 -24.79 13.38 13.23
N PHE A 168 -24.76 14.51 12.52
CA PHE A 168 -25.78 15.56 12.66
C PHE A 168 -27.18 15.11 12.26
N THR A 169 -27.31 14.10 11.39
CA THR A 169 -28.60 13.50 11.03
C THR A 169 -29.22 12.65 12.16
N ARG A 170 -28.55 12.53 13.31
CA ARG A 170 -28.96 11.71 14.46
C ARG A 170 -29.18 10.24 14.07
N PRO A 171 -28.15 9.57 13.55
CA PRO A 171 -28.25 8.21 13.06
C PRO A 171 -28.52 7.23 14.21
N GLU A 172 -29.19 6.12 13.89
CA GLU A 172 -29.37 5.06 14.87
C GLU A 172 -28.03 4.39 15.18
N ARG A 173 -27.87 3.86 16.41
CA ARG A 173 -26.66 3.10 16.80
C ARG A 173 -26.33 1.98 15.81
N ARG A 174 -27.35 1.33 15.27
CA ARG A 174 -27.22 0.26 14.28
C ARG A 174 -26.62 0.77 12.96
N GLU A 175 -27.01 1.95 12.51
CA GLU A 175 -26.48 2.57 11.30
C GLU A 175 -25.00 2.91 11.47
N VAL A 176 -24.61 3.46 12.62
CA VAL A 176 -23.20 3.77 12.93
C VAL A 176 -22.34 2.51 12.96
N ILE A 177 -22.81 1.42 13.59
CA ILE A 177 -22.09 0.15 13.60
C ILE A 177 -21.95 -0.43 12.19
N ASN A 178 -23.03 -0.38 11.40
CA ASN A 178 -22.98 -0.85 10.01
C ASN A 178 -22.01 -0.01 9.17
N ALA A 179 -22.04 1.31 9.33
CA ALA A 179 -21.12 2.25 8.68
C ALA A 179 -19.66 1.99 9.03
N LEU A 180 -19.34 1.72 10.30
CA LEU A 180 -17.99 1.31 10.70
C LEU A 180 -17.58 -0.01 10.03
N GLY A 181 -18.53 -0.94 9.87
CA GLY A 181 -18.30 -2.15 9.08
C GLY A 181 -17.97 -1.84 7.61
N GLU A 182 -18.75 -0.95 6.98
CA GLU A 182 -18.54 -0.50 5.59
C GLU A 182 -17.18 0.21 5.44
N LEU A 183 -16.78 1.02 6.42
CA LEU A 183 -15.47 1.67 6.48
C LEU A 183 -14.33 0.65 6.46
N LEU A 184 -14.36 -0.35 7.35
CA LEU A 184 -13.29 -1.35 7.42
C LEU A 184 -13.18 -2.15 6.11
N VAL A 185 -14.31 -2.54 5.52
CA VAL A 185 -14.30 -3.24 4.22
C VAL A 185 -13.77 -2.32 3.11
N ALA A 186 -14.20 -1.05 3.07
CA ALA A 186 -13.71 -0.09 2.09
C ALA A 186 -12.19 0.12 2.24
N MET A 187 -11.68 0.26 3.47
CA MET A 187 -10.25 0.36 3.73
C MET A 187 -9.50 -0.91 3.30
N ALA A 188 -10.04 -2.10 3.50
CA ALA A 188 -9.44 -3.34 3.03
C ALA A 188 -9.27 -3.33 1.49
N VAL A 189 -10.31 -2.91 0.77
CA VAL A 189 -10.26 -2.73 -0.68
C VAL A 189 -9.21 -1.66 -1.06
N GLY A 190 -9.19 -0.53 -0.36
CA GLY A 190 -8.20 0.53 -0.56
C GLY A 190 -6.76 0.05 -0.41
N VAL A 191 -6.46 -0.73 0.64
CA VAL A 191 -5.12 -1.31 0.85
C VAL A 191 -4.72 -2.24 -0.29
N VAL A 192 -5.62 -3.09 -0.78
CA VAL A 192 -5.31 -4.00 -1.90
C VAL A 192 -5.10 -3.22 -3.20
N LEU A 193 -5.97 -2.24 -3.48
CA LEU A 193 -5.87 -1.45 -4.70
C LEU A 193 -4.58 -0.63 -4.74
N PHE A 194 -4.28 0.10 -3.67
CA PHE A 194 -3.12 0.99 -3.62
C PHE A 194 -1.82 0.27 -3.25
N GLY A 195 -1.89 -0.80 -2.46
CA GLY A 195 -0.71 -1.56 -2.03
C GLY A 195 -0.26 -2.62 -3.03
N TRP A 196 -1.12 -3.03 -3.96
CA TRP A 196 -0.80 -4.08 -4.93
C TRP A 196 -1.29 -3.78 -6.34
N ALA A 197 -2.60 -3.55 -6.54
CA ALA A 197 -3.15 -3.49 -7.90
C ALA A 197 -2.58 -2.31 -8.73
N ILE A 198 -2.50 -1.12 -8.14
CA ILE A 198 -1.94 0.08 -8.79
C ILE A 198 -0.44 -0.09 -9.06
N PRO A 199 0.41 -0.41 -8.06
CA PRO A 199 1.83 -0.65 -8.30
C PRO A 199 2.13 -1.71 -9.37
N VAL A 200 1.39 -2.82 -9.33
CA VAL A 200 1.70 -3.98 -10.17
C VAL A 200 1.15 -3.84 -11.59
N HIS A 201 -0.05 -3.27 -11.75
CA HIS A 201 -0.74 -3.25 -13.04
C HIS A 201 -0.83 -1.87 -13.67
N LEU A 202 -0.96 -0.79 -12.89
CA LEU A 202 -1.16 0.53 -13.47
C LEU A 202 0.17 1.12 -13.97
N PHE A 203 1.21 1.14 -13.13
CA PHE A 203 2.47 1.80 -13.50
C PHE A 203 3.16 1.12 -14.68
N THR A 204 3.20 -0.21 -14.67
CA THR A 204 3.77 -1.02 -15.76
C THR A 204 2.97 -0.96 -17.06
N ALA A 205 1.69 -0.56 -17.02
CA ALA A 205 0.88 -0.35 -18.22
C ALA A 205 1.05 1.05 -18.81
N VAL A 206 1.45 2.03 -17.99
CA VAL A 206 1.56 3.43 -18.39
C VAL A 206 3.00 3.80 -18.78
N ASP A 207 4.01 3.14 -18.19
CA ASP A 207 5.41 3.40 -18.45
C ASP A 207 6.22 2.08 -18.58
N ASN A 208 7.08 2.01 -19.59
CA ASN A 208 7.86 0.82 -19.96
C ASN A 208 9.37 0.95 -19.67
N GLN A 209 9.81 1.97 -18.93
CA GLN A 209 11.21 2.14 -18.56
C GLN A 209 11.68 1.00 -17.65
N THR A 210 12.97 0.64 -17.73
CA THR A 210 13.56 -0.46 -16.94
C THR A 210 13.27 -0.30 -15.46
N TRP A 211 13.48 0.90 -14.93
CA TRP A 211 13.35 1.18 -13.50
C TRP A 211 11.89 1.27 -13.00
N THR A 212 10.91 1.42 -13.90
CA THR A 212 9.48 1.31 -13.53
C THR A 212 9.16 -0.08 -12.98
N LYS A 213 9.89 -1.11 -13.42
CA LYS A 213 9.73 -2.50 -12.94
C LYS A 213 10.23 -2.73 -11.51
N ALA A 214 10.96 -1.78 -10.92
CA ALA A 214 11.30 -1.84 -9.50
C ALA A 214 10.03 -1.75 -8.62
N ILE A 215 9.04 -0.96 -9.05
CA ILE A 215 7.82 -0.69 -8.30
C ILE A 215 6.95 -1.93 -8.03
N PRO A 216 6.59 -2.78 -9.02
CA PRO A 216 5.87 -4.01 -8.76
C PRO A 216 6.62 -4.93 -7.79
N ASN A 217 7.95 -5.02 -7.86
CA ASN A 217 8.72 -5.87 -6.95
C ASN A 217 8.68 -5.35 -5.50
N LEU A 218 8.76 -4.03 -5.30
CA LEU A 218 8.58 -3.40 -4.00
C LEU A 218 7.18 -3.63 -3.42
N ALA A 219 6.15 -3.59 -4.27
CA ALA A 219 4.78 -3.95 -3.88
C ALA A 219 4.64 -5.44 -3.51
N MET A 220 5.26 -6.33 -4.29
CA MET A 220 5.26 -7.77 -4.03
C MET A 220 5.97 -8.12 -2.72
N ARG A 221 7.04 -7.39 -2.36
CA ARG A 221 7.71 -7.52 -1.05
C ARG A 221 6.75 -7.25 0.10
N THR A 222 5.94 -6.22 0.00
CA THR A 222 5.00 -5.83 1.08
C THR A 222 3.65 -6.56 1.00
N LEU A 223 3.44 -7.38 -0.03
CA LEU A 223 2.20 -8.10 -0.29
C LEU A 223 1.69 -8.94 0.90
N PRO A 224 2.53 -9.70 1.64
CA PRO A 224 2.04 -10.46 2.79
C PRO A 224 1.41 -9.57 3.86
N VAL A 225 1.98 -8.39 4.10
CA VAL A 225 1.46 -7.41 5.05
C VAL A 225 0.19 -6.75 4.49
N THR A 226 0.19 -6.38 3.20
CA THR A 226 -0.99 -5.84 2.52
C THR A 226 -2.19 -6.79 2.61
N ILE A 227 -1.99 -8.08 2.30
CA ILE A 227 -3.03 -9.11 2.39
C ILE A 227 -3.45 -9.34 3.85
N GLY A 228 -2.49 -9.44 4.77
CA GLY A 228 -2.79 -9.60 6.20
C GLY A 228 -3.66 -8.47 6.75
N THR A 229 -3.29 -7.21 6.45
CA THR A 229 -4.09 -6.02 6.79
C THR A 229 -5.48 -6.09 6.17
N ALA A 230 -5.57 -6.42 4.87
CA ALA A 230 -6.85 -6.51 4.18
C ALA A 230 -7.77 -7.59 4.77
N ILE A 231 -7.23 -8.76 5.16
CA ILE A 231 -7.99 -9.84 5.80
C ILE A 231 -8.51 -9.37 7.17
N VAL A 232 -7.65 -8.79 8.01
CA VAL A 232 -8.04 -8.31 9.35
C VAL A 232 -9.15 -7.27 9.25
N LEU A 233 -9.00 -6.28 8.35
CA LEU A 233 -10.01 -5.26 8.10
C LEU A 233 -11.32 -5.85 7.57
N SER A 234 -11.25 -6.80 6.63
CA SER A 234 -12.44 -7.45 6.05
C SER A 234 -13.21 -8.26 7.10
N ILE A 235 -12.52 -9.04 7.93
CA ILE A 235 -13.13 -9.82 9.01
C ILE A 235 -13.77 -8.89 10.04
N GLY A 236 -13.03 -7.86 10.49
CA GLY A 236 -13.57 -6.86 11.43
C GLY A 236 -14.81 -6.17 10.87
N GLY A 237 -14.77 -5.76 9.60
CA GLY A 237 -15.89 -5.14 8.92
C GLY A 237 -17.11 -6.05 8.81
N ALA A 238 -16.90 -7.31 8.40
CA ALA A 238 -17.96 -8.31 8.31
C ALA A 238 -18.62 -8.58 9.67
N LEU A 239 -17.84 -8.70 10.75
CA LEU A 239 -18.36 -8.89 12.11
C LEU A 239 -19.21 -7.70 12.57
N LEU A 240 -18.78 -6.47 12.29
CA LEU A 240 -19.57 -5.26 12.60
C LEU A 240 -20.89 -5.23 11.82
N MET A 241 -20.87 -5.60 10.53
CA MET A 241 -22.10 -5.69 9.73
C MET A 241 -23.05 -6.80 10.23
N LEU A 242 -22.52 -7.95 10.66
CA LEU A 242 -23.34 -9.03 11.21
C LEU A 242 -23.96 -8.67 12.55
N THR A 243 -23.19 -8.01 13.43
CA THR A 243 -23.68 -7.54 14.73
C THR A 243 -24.72 -6.42 14.60
N SER A 244 -24.57 -5.53 13.61
CA SER A 244 -25.59 -4.54 13.30
C SER A 244 -26.91 -5.22 12.93
N ARG A 245 -26.88 -6.33 12.19
CA ARG A 245 -28.08 -7.06 11.76
C ARG A 245 -28.74 -7.88 12.86
N SER A 246 -27.98 -8.48 13.77
CA SER A 246 -28.51 -9.36 14.82
C SER A 246 -29.16 -8.65 16.01
N GLY A 247 -28.92 -7.33 16.18
CA GLY A 247 -29.50 -6.53 17.27
C GLY A 247 -31.02 -6.34 17.22
N GLY A 248 -31.68 -6.62 16.09
CA GLY A 248 -33.13 -6.44 15.91
C GLY A 248 -34.01 -7.59 16.44
N ASN A 249 -33.43 -8.75 16.78
CA ASN A 249 -34.22 -9.95 17.12
C ASN A 249 -34.40 -10.22 18.62
N ARG A 250 -34.06 -9.28 19.50
CA ARG A 250 -34.23 -9.46 20.96
C ARG A 250 -35.39 -8.64 21.52
N ARG A 251 -36.53 -9.33 21.61
CA ARG A 251 -37.68 -9.14 22.52
C ARG A 251 -38.55 -7.88 22.30
N GLN A 252 -39.48 -7.97 21.35
CA GLN A 252 -40.84 -7.56 21.67
C GLN A 252 -41.36 -8.57 22.70
N TRP A 253 -41.15 -8.27 23.98
CA TRP A 253 -41.86 -8.98 25.03
C TRP A 253 -43.33 -8.71 24.75
N SER A 254 -44.04 -9.78 24.37
CA SER A 254 -45.48 -9.79 24.26
C SER A 254 -46.04 -9.12 25.50
N THR A 255 -46.53 -7.89 25.36
CA THR A 255 -47.49 -7.34 26.30
C THR A 255 -48.62 -8.37 26.32
N PRO A 256 -48.89 -9.06 27.45
CA PRO A 256 -50.08 -9.89 27.49
C PRO A 256 -51.25 -8.92 27.30
N LEU A 257 -51.93 -9.03 26.16
CA LEU A 257 -53.25 -8.45 26.00
C LEU A 257 -54.07 -9.07 27.13
N ALA A 258 -54.35 -8.28 28.18
CA ALA A 258 -55.31 -8.63 29.18
C ALA A 258 -56.67 -8.70 28.49
N THR A 259 -57.00 -9.86 27.92
CA THR A 259 -58.37 -10.18 27.54
C THR A 259 -59.14 -10.31 28.85
N ALA A 260 -59.64 -9.17 29.35
CA ALA A 260 -60.73 -9.16 30.29
C ALA A 260 -61.92 -9.80 29.57
N ARG A 261 -62.07 -11.13 29.73
CA ARG A 261 -63.34 -11.80 29.45
C ARG A 261 -64.33 -11.19 30.42
N TYR A 262 -65.19 -10.31 29.90
CA TYR A 262 -66.41 -9.91 30.56
C TYR A 262 -67.25 -11.17 30.75
N ARG A 263 -67.11 -11.79 31.93
CA ARG A 263 -68.00 -12.85 32.41
C ARG A 263 -69.26 -12.12 32.82
N GLY A 264 -70.17 -11.91 31.86
CA GLY A 264 -71.54 -11.50 32.13
C GLY A 264 -72.13 -12.55 33.05
N GLY A 265 -72.16 -12.24 34.35
CA GLY A 265 -72.81 -13.06 35.35
C GLY A 265 -74.31 -13.05 35.06
N ASP A 266 -74.85 -14.24 34.83
CA ASP A 266 -76.25 -14.52 35.04
C ASP A 266 -76.62 -14.02 36.44
N ASN A 267 -77.43 -12.96 36.50
CA ASN A 267 -78.13 -12.59 37.72
C ASN A 267 -79.61 -12.99 37.54
N PRO A 268 -80.07 -14.08 38.17
CA PRO A 268 -81.44 -14.53 38.10
C PRO A 268 -82.26 -13.85 39.20
N GLY A 269 -83.31 -13.14 38.81
CA GLY A 269 -84.51 -12.94 39.62
C GLY A 269 -84.46 -11.90 40.77
N TRP A 270 -85.49 -11.05 40.75
CA TRP A 270 -86.43 -10.75 41.84
C TRP A 270 -86.66 -9.24 42.09
N SER A 271 -87.97 -8.91 41.95
CA SER A 271 -88.77 -7.74 42.38
C SER A 271 -88.37 -6.35 41.92
#